data_AF-A0A1I4GY81-F1
#
_entry.id   AF-A0A1I4GY81-F1
#
_cell.length_a   1.000
_cell.length_b   1.000
_cell.length_c   1.000
_cell.angle_alpha   90.00
_cell.angle_beta   90.00
_cell.angle_gamma   90.00
#
_symmetry.space_group_name_H-M   'P 1'
#
loop_
_entity.id
_entity.type
_entity.pdbx_description
1 polymer ?
#
loop_
_entity_poly.entity_id
_entity_poly.type
_entity_poly.pdbx_seq_one_letter_code
_entity_poly.pdbx_strand_id
1 'polypeptide(L)'
;MYNLKMSTLCLSQCFRLLAALLVVMSLMSGTTVSHAAYSAPEVPHINIMPIDRAKFLVGQKFDFAIEVKTDIPATAIEVLVNGKAAETFFGKQAIISLDKMSTYRINQVAFPQTGKVSVAVTVKTENGIEKRAVNYDIPADKVKKPAKNVILFVGDGMSLQARQMARILSKGITEGKYNDLLEMEKMSNLALITTSGNDSLVTDSANSASAYATGHKSAVNAMGVYADNTKDPFDDPKVENIIELVKRTRGMSTGIVSTANITDATPAAMLAHTRKRSEQNFIAQEMLNPQHRPDVILGGGSRHFLPKSVPGSKRSDERNIIEEFKEQGYSIATNKTQLKQAGTPDKLLGLFQLDNMDVYVDREVTKNPAVLGKFTDQPTLMDMTKTAINVLSKNQKGFFLMVEGASIDKQLHTMDWQRATYDTIEMDKAVGIAKEFAKKNGDTLIIVVADHAHGASITGTYHEKDGKTGREAVRIYADAGWPTFADADGDGFPDDPNPDVTLAVQFANHPDYYENEKFQDVPTSPAIMADGKAIANLKRAPQGGDLKVGNIPASDPSEVHSADDVPLTAEGPGADYFKGIMDNTEVFHGIVRALGLDGRKESK
;
A
#
# COMPACT_ATOMS: atom_id res chain seq x y z
N MET A 1 -38.32 47.33 34.00
CA MET A 1 -39.37 47.49 32.98
C MET A 1 -38.75 48.10 31.73
N TYR A 2 -39.15 47.56 30.58
CA TYR A 2 -38.61 47.75 29.23
C TYR A 2 -38.76 49.17 28.64
N ASN A 3 -37.97 49.40 27.57
CA ASN A 3 -38.25 50.24 26.38
C ASN A 3 -38.08 51.76 26.50
N LEU A 4 -37.71 52.52 25.44
CA LEU A 4 -37.00 52.32 24.16
C LEU A 4 -36.93 53.73 23.50
N LYS A 5 -35.92 53.95 22.63
CA LYS A 5 -35.86 54.88 21.46
C LYS A 5 -35.53 56.38 21.62
N MET A 6 -34.38 56.73 21.00
CA MET A 6 -34.14 57.64 19.84
C MET A 6 -35.02 58.90 19.73
N SER A 7 -34.52 60.10 19.42
CA SER A 7 -33.59 60.57 18.36
C SER A 7 -33.18 62.03 18.73
N THR A 8 -32.27 62.79 18.09
CA THR A 8 -32.14 63.12 16.66
C THR A 8 -30.79 63.87 16.40
N LEU A 9 -30.27 63.68 15.19
CA LEU A 9 -29.28 64.43 14.38
C LEU A 9 -28.65 65.72 14.94
N CYS A 10 -27.31 65.86 14.78
CA CYS A 10 -26.66 66.75 13.80
C CYS A 10 -25.19 67.04 14.22
N LEU A 11 -24.19 66.34 13.66
CA LEU A 11 -22.79 66.80 13.56
C LEU A 11 -21.97 65.76 12.77
N SER A 12 -22.19 65.75 11.46
CA SER A 12 -21.46 64.94 10.47
C SER A 12 -21.14 65.87 9.31
N GLN A 13 -19.87 66.28 9.15
CA GLN A 13 -19.21 66.43 7.83
C GLN A 13 -17.77 66.99 7.83
N CYS A 14 -17.16 67.44 8.92
CA CYS A 14 -15.81 68.05 8.85
C CYS A 14 -14.61 67.19 9.33
N PHE A 15 -14.78 65.93 9.72
CA PHE A 15 -13.68 65.11 10.27
C PHE A 15 -13.21 63.92 9.41
N ARG A 16 -13.67 63.79 8.15
CA ARG A 16 -13.32 62.64 7.30
C ARG A 16 -12.35 62.91 6.14
N LEU A 17 -11.80 64.12 5.97
CA LEU A 17 -10.88 64.39 4.85
C LEU A 17 -9.38 64.48 5.19
N LEU A 18 -8.97 64.55 6.46
CA LEU A 18 -7.53 64.64 6.80
C LEU A 18 -6.87 63.32 7.24
N ALA A 19 -7.64 62.26 7.50
CA ALA A 19 -7.09 60.94 7.84
C ALA A 19 -6.86 60.03 6.62
N ALA A 20 -7.30 60.44 5.42
CA ALA A 20 -7.19 59.63 4.20
C ALA A 20 -5.93 59.91 3.36
N LEU A 21 -5.12 60.94 3.69
CA LEU A 21 -3.93 61.30 2.91
C LEU A 21 -2.58 60.93 3.55
N LEU A 22 -2.57 60.34 4.76
CA LEU A 22 -1.33 59.98 5.47
C LEU A 22 -1.07 58.48 5.56
N VAL A 23 -1.84 57.64 4.85
CA VAL A 23 -1.64 56.18 4.77
C VAL A 23 -1.24 55.71 3.35
N VAL A 24 -1.07 56.62 2.38
CA VAL A 24 -0.78 56.28 0.97
C VAL A 24 0.71 56.40 0.60
N MET A 25 1.62 56.68 1.54
CA MET A 25 3.06 56.83 1.25
C MET A 25 4.01 55.99 2.13
N SER A 26 3.59 54.79 2.55
CA SER A 26 4.50 53.85 3.23
C SER A 26 4.25 52.36 2.94
N LEU A 27 3.76 52.05 1.73
CA LEU A 27 3.63 50.66 1.24
C LEU A 27 4.34 50.51 -0.11
N MET A 28 5.64 50.83 -0.13
CA MET A 28 6.58 50.46 -1.19
C MET A 28 7.64 49.52 -0.61
N SER A 29 7.17 48.41 -0.03
CA SER A 29 7.93 47.18 0.23
C SER A 29 6.95 46.06 0.58
N GLY A 30 5.90 45.91 -0.22
CA GLY A 30 5.00 44.77 -0.12
C GLY A 30 5.59 43.63 -0.94
N THR A 31 6.27 42.69 -0.28
CA THR A 31 6.46 41.34 -0.82
C THR A 31 5.09 40.83 -1.24
N THR A 32 4.81 40.79 -2.54
CA THR A 32 3.64 40.10 -3.09
C THR A 32 3.81 38.63 -2.76
N VAL A 33 3.20 38.19 -1.66
CA VAL A 33 2.93 36.77 -1.44
C VAL A 33 1.91 36.41 -2.51
N SER A 34 2.41 35.84 -3.61
CA SER A 34 1.53 35.28 -4.63
C SER A 34 0.66 34.23 -3.93
N HIS A 35 -0.60 34.56 -3.71
CA HIS A 35 -1.59 33.55 -3.42
C HIS A 35 -1.65 32.69 -4.68
N ALA A 36 -1.01 31.53 -4.65
CA ALA A 36 -1.19 30.52 -5.66
C ALA A 36 -2.67 30.12 -5.58
N ALA A 37 -3.49 30.68 -6.49
CA ALA A 37 -4.84 30.22 -6.68
C ALA A 37 -4.75 28.73 -7.02
N TYR A 38 -5.38 27.90 -6.20
CA TYR A 38 -5.43 26.46 -6.42
C TYR A 38 -6.24 26.20 -7.69
N SER A 39 -5.56 25.86 -8.78
CA SER A 39 -6.17 25.32 -10.00
C SER A 39 -6.24 23.80 -9.88
N ALA A 40 -7.21 23.18 -10.55
CA ALA A 40 -7.21 21.73 -10.72
C ALA A 40 -5.87 21.29 -11.36
N PRO A 41 -5.36 20.08 -11.03
CA PRO A 41 -4.15 19.58 -11.66
C PRO A 41 -4.33 19.52 -13.18
N GLU A 42 -3.62 20.37 -13.94
CA GLU A 42 -3.56 20.24 -15.40
C GLU A 42 -2.56 19.15 -15.77
N VAL A 43 -2.93 18.28 -16.72
CA VAL A 43 -1.99 17.30 -17.28
C VAL A 43 -0.93 18.07 -18.08
N PRO A 44 0.34 18.05 -17.67
CA PRO A 44 1.35 18.86 -18.32
C PRO A 44 1.65 18.31 -19.72
N HIS A 45 1.77 19.20 -20.70
CA HIS A 45 2.14 18.83 -22.07
C HIS A 45 3.56 18.25 -22.17
N ILE A 46 4.46 18.71 -21.28
CA ILE A 46 5.79 18.15 -21.05
C ILE A 46 5.72 17.26 -19.81
N ASN A 47 5.73 15.95 -19.98
CA ASN A 47 5.85 14.99 -18.88
C ASN A 47 7.33 14.83 -18.49
N ILE A 48 7.64 14.92 -17.20
CA ILE A 48 8.99 14.77 -16.66
C ILE A 48 8.92 13.68 -15.59
N MET A 49 9.72 12.64 -15.78
CA MET A 49 9.83 11.49 -14.90
C MET A 49 11.30 11.35 -14.51
N PRO A 50 11.66 11.42 -13.21
CA PRO A 50 10.77 11.49 -12.04
C PRO A 50 10.00 12.80 -11.87
N ILE A 51 8.86 12.73 -11.16
CA ILE A 51 7.92 13.85 -10.97
C ILE A 51 8.49 14.96 -10.09
N ASP A 52 7.87 16.15 -10.12
CA ASP A 52 8.27 17.27 -9.26
C ASP A 52 8.24 16.91 -7.78
N ARG A 53 9.15 17.52 -7.02
CA ARG A 53 9.38 17.27 -5.59
C ARG A 53 9.76 15.83 -5.24
N ALA A 54 10.14 15.01 -6.22
CA ALA A 54 10.65 13.67 -5.94
C ALA A 54 11.89 13.73 -5.04
N LYS A 55 11.97 12.76 -4.12
CA LYS A 55 13.07 12.60 -3.16
C LYS A 55 13.81 11.30 -3.50
N PHE A 56 15.13 11.30 -3.36
CA PHE A 56 15.96 10.16 -3.73
C PHE A 56 16.92 9.79 -2.61
N LEU A 57 17.26 8.50 -2.51
CA LEU A 57 18.51 8.13 -1.87
C LEU A 57 19.68 8.46 -2.81
N VAL A 58 20.76 9.02 -2.26
CA VAL A 58 22.00 9.24 -3.04
C VAL A 58 22.49 7.93 -3.66
N GLY A 59 22.76 7.94 -4.97
CA GLY A 59 23.16 6.75 -5.72
C GLY A 59 22.05 5.73 -6.01
N GLN A 60 20.77 6.02 -5.71
CA GLN A 60 19.64 5.20 -6.16
C GLN A 60 19.54 5.25 -7.68
N LYS A 61 19.35 4.09 -8.31
CA LYS A 61 19.24 3.98 -9.76
C LYS A 61 17.81 4.25 -10.23
N PHE A 62 17.68 4.93 -11.36
CA PHE A 62 16.40 5.17 -12.02
C PHE A 62 16.60 5.48 -13.51
N ASP A 63 15.53 5.36 -14.29
CA ASP A 63 15.48 5.86 -15.65
C ASP A 63 14.93 7.29 -15.65
N PHE A 64 15.71 8.22 -16.19
CA PHE A 64 15.28 9.60 -16.36
C PHE A 64 14.60 9.75 -17.73
N ALA A 65 13.36 10.22 -17.77
CA ALA A 65 12.56 10.29 -18.99
C ALA A 65 11.77 11.59 -19.10
N ILE A 66 11.75 12.15 -20.30
CA ILE A 66 10.88 13.26 -20.69
C ILE A 66 10.00 12.77 -21.84
N GLU A 67 8.72 13.09 -21.77
CA GLU A 67 7.81 12.89 -22.90
C GLU A 67 7.11 14.19 -23.25
N VAL A 68 6.92 14.42 -24.54
CA VAL A 68 6.16 15.56 -25.05
C VAL A 68 5.15 15.03 -26.06
N LYS A 69 3.88 15.40 -25.89
CA LYS A 69 2.80 14.93 -26.76
C LYS A 69 2.74 15.74 -28.05
N THR A 70 3.50 15.36 -29.07
CA THR A 70 3.72 16.21 -30.24
C THR A 70 4.31 15.46 -31.43
N ASP A 71 4.15 16.04 -32.62
CA ASP A 71 4.76 15.59 -33.88
C ASP A 71 6.15 16.22 -34.12
N ILE A 72 6.62 17.12 -33.24
CA ILE A 72 7.98 17.68 -33.39
C ILE A 72 9.05 16.60 -33.18
N PRO A 73 10.24 16.73 -33.78
CA PRO A 73 11.36 15.85 -33.51
C PRO A 73 11.86 15.97 -32.07
N ALA A 74 12.15 14.84 -31.42
CA ALA A 74 12.63 14.82 -30.04
C ALA A 74 14.02 15.48 -29.84
N THR A 75 14.74 15.77 -30.93
CA THR A 75 15.95 16.63 -30.93
C THR A 75 15.66 18.09 -30.59
N ALA A 76 14.39 18.50 -30.60
CA ALA A 76 13.93 19.82 -30.17
C ALA A 76 13.77 19.95 -28.63
N ILE A 77 13.99 18.85 -27.89
CA ILE A 77 13.95 18.83 -26.42
C ILE A 77 15.34 19.14 -25.88
N GLU A 78 15.49 20.29 -25.23
CA GLU A 78 16.64 20.63 -24.42
C GLU A 78 16.37 20.27 -22.96
N VAL A 79 17.25 19.45 -22.36
CA VAL A 79 17.13 19.04 -20.96
C VAL A 79 18.38 19.43 -20.18
N LEU A 80 18.21 20.31 -19.21
CA LEU A 80 19.26 20.77 -18.31
C LEU A 80 19.04 20.24 -16.89
N VAL A 81 20.06 19.62 -16.31
CA VAL A 81 20.12 19.21 -14.90
C VAL A 81 21.16 20.08 -14.21
N ASN A 82 20.72 20.89 -13.24
CA ASN A 82 21.55 21.91 -12.58
C ASN A 82 22.27 22.83 -13.59
N GLY A 83 21.57 23.21 -14.67
CA GLY A 83 22.09 24.07 -15.73
C GLY A 83 23.06 23.40 -16.70
N LYS A 84 23.32 22.09 -16.59
CA LYS A 84 24.16 21.31 -17.51
C LYS A 84 23.29 20.39 -18.36
N ALA A 85 23.65 20.14 -19.61
CA ALA A 85 22.96 19.15 -20.45
C ALA A 85 22.88 17.79 -19.73
N ALA A 86 21.72 17.15 -19.72
CA ALA A 86 21.47 15.93 -18.94
C ALA A 86 22.44 14.79 -19.32
N GLU A 87 22.77 14.61 -20.60
CA GLU A 87 23.75 13.61 -21.04
C GLU A 87 25.15 13.86 -20.48
N THR A 88 25.54 15.13 -20.37
CA THR A 88 26.82 15.52 -19.76
C THR A 88 26.78 15.37 -18.24
N PHE A 89 25.66 15.73 -17.60
CA PHE A 89 25.48 15.59 -16.16
C PHE A 89 25.54 14.11 -15.73
N PHE A 90 24.86 13.22 -16.46
CA PHE A 90 24.84 11.79 -16.18
C PHE A 90 25.96 10.99 -16.85
N GLY A 91 26.70 11.60 -17.78
CA GLY A 91 27.76 10.92 -18.53
C GLY A 91 27.25 9.81 -19.46
N LYS A 92 26.00 9.88 -19.91
CA LYS A 92 25.33 8.86 -20.72
C LYS A 92 24.45 9.50 -21.78
N GLN A 93 24.50 8.98 -23.00
CA GLN A 93 23.69 9.46 -24.11
C GLN A 93 22.21 9.12 -23.90
N ALA A 94 21.34 10.00 -24.37
CA ALA A 94 19.90 9.79 -24.35
C ALA A 94 19.46 8.88 -25.50
N ILE A 95 18.51 8.02 -25.19
CA ILE A 95 17.69 7.30 -26.16
C ILE A 95 16.56 8.25 -26.52
N ILE A 96 16.46 8.58 -27.80
CA ILE A 96 15.53 9.56 -28.32
C ILE A 96 14.62 8.84 -29.33
N SER A 97 13.30 8.97 -29.19
CA SER A 97 12.34 8.40 -30.14
C SER A 97 11.23 9.38 -30.48
N LEU A 98 10.60 9.17 -31.64
CA LEU A 98 9.41 9.87 -32.09
C LEU A 98 8.40 8.85 -32.64
N ASP A 99 7.34 8.60 -31.90
CA ASP A 99 6.15 7.86 -32.37
C ASP A 99 4.91 8.42 -31.66
N LYS A 100 4.20 9.35 -32.34
CA LYS A 100 3.08 10.16 -31.81
C LYS A 100 3.40 11.06 -30.61
N MET A 101 4.52 10.80 -29.94
CA MET A 101 5.12 11.61 -28.90
C MET A 101 6.65 11.57 -29.04
N SER A 102 7.29 12.67 -28.67
CA SER A 102 8.73 12.77 -28.57
C SER A 102 9.18 12.30 -27.20
N THR A 103 10.11 11.35 -27.15
CA THR A 103 10.71 10.87 -25.90
C THR A 103 12.20 11.16 -25.83
N TYR A 104 12.67 11.49 -24.63
CA TYR A 104 14.07 11.65 -24.29
C TYR A 104 14.33 10.87 -23.01
N ARG A 105 15.15 9.82 -23.08
CA ARG A 105 15.34 8.91 -21.94
C ARG A 105 16.80 8.53 -21.71
N ILE A 106 17.24 8.58 -20.47
CA ILE A 106 18.56 8.11 -20.04
C ILE A 106 18.36 7.05 -18.96
N ASN A 107 18.60 5.79 -19.31
CA ASN A 107 18.35 4.66 -18.41
C ASN A 107 19.42 4.52 -17.34
N GLN A 108 19.04 4.00 -16.17
CA GLN A 108 19.94 3.56 -15.10
C GLN A 108 20.96 4.63 -14.68
N VAL A 109 20.48 5.86 -14.50
CA VAL A 109 21.24 6.98 -13.94
C VAL A 109 21.06 7.06 -12.43
N ALA A 110 21.89 7.86 -11.77
CA ALA A 110 21.79 8.12 -10.34
C ALA A 110 22.36 9.50 -9.99
N PHE A 111 21.90 10.09 -8.89
CA PHE A 111 22.50 11.31 -8.35
C PHE A 111 23.74 10.97 -7.49
N PRO A 112 24.95 11.44 -7.85
CA PRO A 112 26.18 11.06 -7.15
C PRO A 112 26.41 11.81 -5.83
N GLN A 113 25.67 12.91 -5.61
CA GLN A 113 25.84 13.81 -4.48
C GLN A 113 24.47 14.16 -3.87
N THR A 114 24.48 14.43 -2.58
CA THR A 114 23.33 14.95 -1.83
C THR A 114 23.11 16.43 -2.15
N GLY A 115 21.87 16.90 -2.07
CA GLY A 115 21.51 18.30 -2.29
C GLY A 115 20.21 18.45 -3.07
N LYS A 116 19.91 19.69 -3.47
CA LYS A 116 18.80 19.98 -4.37
C LYS A 116 19.26 19.80 -5.82
N VAL A 117 18.39 19.22 -6.64
CA VAL A 117 18.59 19.13 -8.09
C VAL A 117 17.44 19.83 -8.78
N SER A 118 17.75 20.66 -9.77
CA SER A 118 16.76 21.30 -10.63
C SER A 118 16.89 20.75 -12.04
N VAL A 119 15.76 20.32 -12.60
CA VAL A 119 15.64 19.90 -13.99
C VAL A 119 14.82 20.94 -14.73
N ALA A 120 15.37 21.48 -15.82
CA ALA A 120 14.68 22.39 -16.71
C ALA A 120 14.59 21.76 -18.10
N VAL A 121 13.37 21.63 -18.60
CA VAL A 121 13.08 21.16 -19.95
C VAL A 121 12.58 22.35 -20.77
N THR A 122 13.20 22.57 -21.92
CA THR A 122 12.76 23.53 -22.92
C THR A 122 12.47 22.78 -24.20
N VAL A 123 11.28 23.00 -24.77
CA VAL A 123 10.84 22.34 -25.99
C VAL A 123 10.51 23.41 -27.02
N LYS A 124 11.13 23.30 -28.21
CA LYS A 124 10.79 24.15 -29.35
C LYS A 124 9.67 23.49 -30.15
N THR A 125 8.46 24.01 -30.02
CA THR A 125 7.27 23.56 -30.76
C THR A 125 7.00 24.48 -31.95
N GLU A 126 6.12 24.06 -32.86
CA GLU A 126 5.65 24.92 -33.96
C GLU A 126 4.92 26.18 -33.44
N ASN A 127 4.34 26.11 -32.23
CA ASN A 127 3.59 27.18 -31.59
C ASN A 127 4.44 28.07 -30.66
N GLY A 128 5.75 27.81 -30.55
CA GLY A 128 6.68 28.61 -29.74
C GLY A 128 7.58 27.76 -28.85
N ILE A 129 8.02 28.35 -27.72
CA ILE A 129 8.89 27.68 -26.75
C ILE A 129 8.08 27.35 -25.52
N GLU A 130 7.99 26.06 -25.21
CA GLU A 130 7.40 25.58 -23.97
C GLU A 130 8.49 25.23 -22.96
N LYS A 131 8.22 25.47 -21.68
CA LYS A 131 9.16 25.21 -20.60
C LYS A 131 8.47 24.56 -19.42
N ARG A 132 9.12 23.57 -18.83
CA ARG A 132 8.75 23.00 -17.54
C ARG A 132 10.00 22.78 -16.71
N ALA A 133 9.91 23.07 -15.41
CA ALA A 133 10.97 22.77 -14.47
C ALA A 133 10.42 21.95 -13.31
N VAL A 134 11.24 21.05 -12.80
CA VAL A 134 10.97 20.24 -11.61
C VAL A 134 12.18 20.26 -10.69
N ASN A 135 11.95 20.05 -9.39
CA ASN A 135 12.98 20.08 -8.38
C ASN A 135 12.96 18.79 -7.56
N TYR A 136 14.14 18.25 -7.30
CA TYR A 136 14.32 17.03 -6.53
C TYR A 136 15.13 17.28 -5.27
N ASP A 137 14.94 16.40 -4.28
CA ASP A 137 15.70 16.41 -3.03
C ASP A 137 16.50 15.12 -2.86
N ILE A 138 17.80 15.25 -2.58
CA ILE A 138 18.69 14.13 -2.27
C ILE A 138 19.25 14.38 -0.86
N PRO A 139 18.50 14.02 0.20
CA PRO A 139 18.87 14.34 1.57
C PRO A 139 20.18 13.66 2.00
N ALA A 140 20.87 14.30 2.93
CA ALA A 140 22.09 13.79 3.56
C ALA A 140 21.80 13.14 4.94
N ASP A 141 20.59 12.61 5.12
CA ASP A 141 20.10 12.14 6.41
C ASP A 141 20.94 10.97 6.93
N LYS A 142 21.33 11.06 8.19
CA LYS A 142 22.07 10.01 8.90
C LYS A 142 21.29 9.59 10.13
N VAL A 143 21.31 8.28 10.40
CA VAL A 143 20.82 7.70 11.65
C VAL A 143 22.01 7.45 12.59
N LYS A 144 21.83 7.71 13.89
CA LYS A 144 22.89 7.51 14.90
C LYS A 144 23.25 6.03 15.07
N LYS A 145 22.24 5.16 15.07
CA LYS A 145 22.38 3.70 15.18
C LYS A 145 21.58 3.05 14.04
N PRO A 146 22.24 2.62 12.96
CA PRO A 146 21.55 1.94 11.87
C PRO A 146 20.89 0.64 12.33
N ALA A 147 19.72 0.35 11.77
CA ALA A 147 19.11 -0.96 11.83
C ALA A 147 19.95 -1.97 11.01
N LYS A 148 20.05 -3.18 11.54
CA LYS A 148 20.56 -4.34 10.82
C LYS A 148 19.46 -4.95 9.95
N ASN A 149 18.24 -5.03 10.47
CA ASN A 149 17.10 -5.66 9.81
C ASN A 149 15.92 -4.69 9.72
N VAL A 150 15.11 -4.87 8.67
CA VAL A 150 13.81 -4.19 8.52
C VAL A 150 12.74 -5.24 8.27
N ILE A 151 11.64 -5.13 8.99
CA ILE A 151 10.41 -5.90 8.72
C ILE A 151 9.29 -4.90 8.44
N LEU A 152 8.83 -4.88 7.19
CA LEU A 152 7.69 -4.08 6.74
C LEU A 152 6.45 -4.97 6.72
N PHE A 153 5.49 -4.65 7.57
CA PHE A 153 4.16 -5.24 7.57
C PHE A 153 3.20 -4.36 6.78
N VAL A 154 2.57 -4.91 5.74
CA VAL A 154 1.53 -4.25 4.94
C VAL A 154 0.19 -4.93 5.19
N GLY A 155 -0.72 -4.27 5.91
CA GLY A 155 -2.10 -4.75 6.02
C GLY A 155 -2.88 -4.18 4.84
N ASP A 156 -3.04 -4.96 3.77
CA ASP A 156 -3.70 -4.51 2.54
C ASP A 156 -5.11 -4.03 2.89
N GLY A 157 -5.44 -2.77 2.60
CA GLY A 157 -6.73 -2.17 2.99
C GLY A 157 -6.97 -1.98 4.50
N MET A 158 -5.98 -2.20 5.36
CA MET A 158 -6.12 -2.16 6.84
C MET A 158 -6.26 -0.73 7.39
N SER A 159 -7.40 -0.11 7.11
CA SER A 159 -7.79 1.20 7.65
C SER A 159 -7.83 1.18 9.19
N LEU A 160 -7.96 2.36 9.81
CA LEU A 160 -8.04 2.47 11.26
C LEU A 160 -9.19 1.64 11.84
N GLN A 161 -10.28 1.49 11.08
CA GLN A 161 -11.48 0.75 11.46
C GLN A 161 -11.22 -0.76 11.49
N ALA A 162 -10.44 -1.30 10.55
CA ALA A 162 -10.01 -2.70 10.60
C ALA A 162 -9.22 -3.00 11.89
N ARG A 163 -8.29 -2.11 12.28
CA ARG A 163 -7.56 -2.22 13.56
C ARG A 163 -8.52 -2.15 14.76
N GLN A 164 -9.49 -1.25 14.73
CA GLN A 164 -10.48 -1.14 15.80
C GLN A 164 -11.33 -2.41 15.95
N MET A 165 -11.84 -2.97 14.84
CA MET A 165 -12.59 -4.23 14.85
C MET A 165 -11.74 -5.34 15.45
N ALA A 166 -10.49 -5.49 15.01
CA ALA A 166 -9.57 -6.50 15.53
C ALA A 166 -9.29 -6.32 17.03
N ARG A 167 -9.10 -5.08 17.50
CA ARG A 167 -8.92 -4.80 18.94
C ARG A 167 -10.15 -5.19 19.74
N ILE A 168 -11.34 -4.84 19.28
CA ILE A 168 -12.60 -5.17 19.96
C ILE A 168 -12.76 -6.68 20.07
N LEU A 169 -12.59 -7.40 18.95
CA LEU A 169 -12.82 -8.84 18.88
C LEU A 169 -11.77 -9.63 19.67
N SER A 170 -10.48 -9.30 19.54
CA SER A 170 -9.39 -10.08 20.15
C SER A 170 -9.10 -9.70 21.61
N LYS A 171 -9.34 -8.45 22.02
CA LYS A 171 -8.99 -7.98 23.37
C LYS A 171 -10.23 -7.83 24.26
N GLY A 172 -11.40 -7.58 23.67
CA GLY A 172 -12.62 -7.32 24.42
C GLY A 172 -12.63 -5.95 25.10
N ILE A 173 -13.76 -5.63 25.73
CA ILE A 173 -14.00 -4.37 26.42
C ILE A 173 -14.62 -4.65 27.79
N THR A 174 -14.10 -4.00 28.83
CA THR A 174 -14.65 -4.03 30.19
C THR A 174 -14.84 -2.60 30.68
N GLU A 175 -16.05 -2.28 31.16
CA GLU A 175 -16.39 -0.93 31.68
C GLU A 175 -16.05 0.23 30.70
N GLY A 176 -16.14 -0.03 29.40
CA GLY A 176 -15.82 0.95 28.35
C GLY A 176 -14.33 1.16 28.05
N LYS A 177 -13.45 0.33 28.64
CA LYS A 177 -12.02 0.30 28.32
C LYS A 177 -11.68 -0.98 27.59
N TYR A 178 -10.87 -0.88 26.53
CA TYR A 178 -10.28 -2.06 25.92
C TYR A 178 -9.41 -2.79 26.96
N ASN A 179 -9.51 -4.12 27.02
CA ASN A 179 -8.76 -4.88 28.02
C ASN A 179 -7.25 -4.89 27.71
N ASP A 180 -6.88 -4.73 26.44
CA ASP A 180 -5.51 -4.54 25.96
C ASP A 180 -5.51 -3.86 24.58
N LEU A 181 -4.34 -3.53 24.06
CA LEU A 181 -4.12 -3.04 22.71
C LEU A 181 -3.59 -4.16 21.78
N LEU A 182 -3.69 -3.95 20.48
CA LEU A 182 -3.01 -4.78 19.48
C LEU A 182 -1.48 -4.63 19.60
N GLU A 183 -0.70 -5.65 19.23
CA GLU A 183 0.76 -5.59 19.22
C GLU A 183 1.31 -4.45 18.36
N MET A 184 0.69 -4.18 17.21
CA MET A 184 1.00 -3.03 16.36
C MET A 184 0.64 -1.67 17.01
N GLU A 185 -0.35 -1.63 17.92
CA GLU A 185 -0.77 -0.40 18.62
C GLU A 185 0.08 -0.08 19.84
N LYS A 186 0.82 -1.07 20.37
CA LYS A 186 1.77 -0.90 21.47
C LYS A 186 3.12 -0.32 21.02
N MET A 187 3.32 -0.09 19.71
CA MET A 187 4.57 0.44 19.17
C MET A 187 4.79 1.91 19.54
N SER A 188 6.05 2.29 19.66
CA SER A 188 6.45 3.59 20.22
C SER A 188 6.23 4.82 19.32
N ASN A 189 6.02 4.63 18.01
CA ASN A 189 5.86 5.74 17.05
C ASN A 189 4.61 5.52 16.19
N LEU A 190 3.96 6.63 15.84
CA LEU A 190 2.72 6.68 15.07
C LEU A 190 2.77 7.85 14.06
N ALA A 191 2.39 7.57 12.82
CA ALA A 191 2.14 8.56 11.78
C ALA A 191 0.81 8.27 11.07
N LEU A 192 0.27 9.27 10.38
CA LEU A 192 -0.77 9.09 9.35
C LEU A 192 -0.11 9.23 7.98
N ILE A 193 -0.45 8.33 7.06
CA ILE A 193 0.14 8.23 5.74
C ILE A 193 -0.90 8.56 4.68
N THR A 194 -0.60 9.54 3.83
CA THR A 194 -1.42 9.87 2.66
C THR A 194 -1.06 8.94 1.50
N THR A 195 -2.07 8.37 0.82
CA THR A 195 -1.86 7.21 -0.08
C THR A 195 -2.04 7.48 -1.58
N SER A 196 -2.40 8.71 -1.98
CA SER A 196 -2.70 9.03 -3.38
C SER A 196 -1.57 8.67 -4.34
N GLY A 197 -1.93 8.27 -5.57
CA GLY A 197 -1.01 8.00 -6.67
C GLY A 197 -0.58 9.26 -7.41
N ASN A 198 0.22 9.08 -8.46
CA ASN A 198 0.59 10.18 -9.36
C ASN A 198 -0.56 10.56 -10.31
N ASP A 199 -1.45 9.62 -10.65
CA ASP A 199 -2.54 9.80 -11.63
C ASP A 199 -3.95 9.71 -11.02
N SER A 200 -4.06 9.40 -9.72
CA SER A 200 -5.34 9.20 -9.05
C SER A 200 -5.29 9.60 -7.58
N LEU A 201 -6.40 10.16 -7.09
CA LEU A 201 -6.63 10.44 -5.67
C LEU A 201 -6.74 9.13 -4.87
N VAL A 202 -7.48 8.15 -5.39
CA VAL A 202 -7.64 6.82 -4.81
C VAL A 202 -6.63 5.89 -5.48
N THR A 203 -5.76 5.30 -4.67
CA THR A 203 -4.71 4.39 -5.14
C THR A 203 -5.24 2.97 -5.29
N ASP A 204 -4.56 2.15 -6.09
CA ASP A 204 -4.63 0.69 -5.94
C ASP A 204 -3.40 0.17 -5.17
N SER A 205 -3.42 -1.11 -4.80
CA SER A 205 -2.34 -1.74 -4.04
C SER A 205 -0.99 -1.65 -4.76
N ALA A 206 -0.99 -1.73 -6.10
CA ALA A 206 0.23 -1.70 -6.91
C ALA A 206 0.99 -0.38 -6.75
N ASN A 207 0.33 0.75 -7.00
CA ASN A 207 1.03 2.02 -7.02
C ASN A 207 1.34 2.56 -5.61
N SER A 208 0.57 2.15 -4.58
CA SER A 208 0.89 2.46 -3.19
C SER A 208 2.05 1.62 -2.66
N ALA A 209 2.03 0.29 -2.86
CA ALA A 209 3.16 -0.57 -2.47
C ALA A 209 4.44 -0.21 -3.25
N SER A 210 4.32 0.24 -4.50
CA SER A 210 5.46 0.77 -5.27
C SER A 210 6.08 1.99 -4.61
N ALA A 211 5.30 2.86 -3.96
CA ALA A 211 5.84 4.00 -3.22
C ALA A 211 6.66 3.54 -1.99
N TYR A 212 6.25 2.46 -1.32
CA TYR A 212 7.01 1.86 -0.22
C TYR A 212 8.29 1.17 -0.70
N ALA A 213 8.25 0.58 -1.89
CA ALA A 213 9.39 -0.13 -2.47
C ALA A 213 10.44 0.81 -3.07
N THR A 214 10.04 1.97 -3.60
CA THR A 214 10.93 2.83 -4.41
C THR A 214 11.15 4.22 -3.81
N GLY A 215 10.22 4.73 -2.99
CA GLY A 215 10.20 6.14 -2.58
C GLY A 215 9.62 7.08 -3.63
N HIS A 216 9.01 6.53 -4.68
CA HIS A 216 8.47 7.30 -5.79
C HIS A 216 6.99 6.98 -5.99
N LYS A 217 6.18 8.02 -6.21
CA LYS A 217 4.79 7.86 -6.64
C LYS A 217 4.75 7.19 -8.00
N SER A 218 3.79 6.30 -8.17
CA SER A 218 3.48 5.68 -9.45
C SER A 218 2.00 5.82 -9.79
N ALA A 219 1.62 5.33 -10.96
CA ALA A 219 0.28 5.37 -11.49
C ALA A 219 -0.49 4.07 -11.17
N VAL A 220 -1.81 4.12 -11.05
CA VAL A 220 -2.64 2.93 -10.76
C VAL A 220 -2.26 1.73 -11.65
N ASN A 221 -2.10 0.55 -11.07
CA ASN A 221 -1.57 -0.71 -11.64
C ASN A 221 -0.03 -0.82 -11.78
N ALA A 222 0.72 0.27 -11.72
CA ALA A 222 2.16 0.25 -11.98
C ALA A 222 2.97 -0.09 -10.73
N MET A 223 4.08 -0.80 -10.95
CA MET A 223 4.99 -1.26 -9.92
C MET A 223 6.43 -1.06 -10.40
N GLY A 224 7.24 -0.37 -9.58
CA GLY A 224 8.66 -0.17 -9.87
C GLY A 224 8.96 0.74 -11.07
N VAL A 225 7.96 1.42 -11.62
CA VAL A 225 8.09 2.25 -12.82
C VAL A 225 7.34 3.57 -12.68
N TYR A 226 7.72 4.57 -13.46
CA TYR A 226 6.87 5.70 -13.78
C TYR A 226 6.08 5.38 -15.04
N ALA A 227 4.75 5.57 -14.99
CA ALA A 227 3.90 5.32 -16.13
C ALA A 227 4.21 6.26 -17.30
N ASP A 228 4.63 5.66 -18.42
CA ASP A 228 4.82 6.38 -19.67
C ASP A 228 3.60 6.23 -20.59
N ASN A 229 3.72 6.71 -21.83
CA ASN A 229 2.62 6.73 -22.78
C ASN A 229 2.50 5.47 -23.64
N THR A 230 3.40 4.50 -23.51
CA THR A 230 3.41 3.34 -24.37
C THR A 230 2.35 2.32 -23.94
N LYS A 231 2.13 1.30 -24.77
CA LYS A 231 1.23 0.19 -24.46
C LYS A 231 1.97 -1.01 -23.87
N ASP A 232 3.29 -1.08 -24.06
CA ASP A 232 4.11 -2.20 -23.62
C ASP A 232 4.23 -2.10 -22.10
N PRO A 233 3.76 -3.09 -21.33
CA PRO A 233 3.79 -2.96 -19.88
C PRO A 233 5.19 -3.13 -19.28
N PHE A 234 6.24 -3.30 -20.08
CA PHE A 234 7.59 -3.63 -19.61
C PHE A 234 8.66 -2.61 -20.02
N ASP A 235 8.31 -1.59 -20.80
CA ASP A 235 9.28 -0.61 -21.28
C ASP A 235 9.31 0.67 -20.45
N ASP A 236 8.32 0.96 -19.61
CA ASP A 236 8.25 2.14 -18.75
C ASP A 236 9.55 2.49 -17.98
N PRO A 237 9.85 3.79 -17.73
CA PRO A 237 10.97 4.24 -16.92
C PRO A 237 11.02 3.60 -15.53
N LYS A 238 12.08 2.83 -15.27
CA LYS A 238 12.24 2.06 -14.03
C LYS A 238 12.79 2.89 -12.88
N VAL A 239 12.45 2.50 -11.66
CA VAL A 239 13.02 3.04 -10.43
C VAL A 239 13.48 1.89 -9.57
N GLU A 240 14.75 1.92 -9.13
CA GLU A 240 15.32 0.86 -8.29
C GLU A 240 14.50 0.65 -7.02
N ASN A 241 14.05 -0.59 -6.83
CA ASN A 241 13.24 -1.01 -5.70
C ASN A 241 14.12 -1.42 -4.51
N ILE A 242 13.49 -1.57 -3.34
CA ILE A 242 14.18 -1.84 -2.09
C ILE A 242 14.93 -3.18 -2.09
N ILE A 243 14.42 -4.20 -2.78
CA ILE A 243 15.09 -5.52 -2.84
C ILE A 243 16.37 -5.43 -3.65
N GLU A 244 16.32 -4.81 -4.83
CA GLU A 244 17.51 -4.53 -5.64
C GLU A 244 18.53 -3.72 -4.82
N LEU A 245 18.07 -2.64 -4.18
CA LEU A 245 18.91 -1.71 -3.46
C LEU A 245 19.63 -2.35 -2.27
N VAL A 246 18.94 -3.11 -1.41
CA VAL A 246 19.55 -3.71 -0.21
C VAL A 246 20.48 -4.88 -0.56
N LYS A 247 20.15 -5.64 -1.61
CA LYS A 247 21.07 -6.66 -2.15
C LYS A 247 22.31 -5.99 -2.70
N ARG A 248 22.15 -5.01 -3.58
CA ARG A 248 23.26 -4.34 -4.26
C ARG A 248 24.17 -3.58 -3.31
N THR A 249 23.63 -2.84 -2.35
CA THR A 249 24.43 -1.93 -1.52
C THR A 249 24.98 -2.56 -0.25
N ARG A 250 24.28 -3.58 0.29
CA ARG A 250 24.63 -4.21 1.57
C ARG A 250 24.74 -5.72 1.52
N GLY A 251 24.35 -6.40 0.43
CA GLY A 251 24.32 -7.86 0.38
C GLY A 251 23.38 -8.47 1.42
N MET A 252 22.30 -7.75 1.76
CA MET A 252 21.28 -8.22 2.70
C MET A 252 20.46 -9.34 2.07
N SER A 253 19.97 -10.26 2.90
CA SER A 253 18.95 -11.21 2.46
C SER A 253 17.60 -10.52 2.34
N THR A 254 16.76 -11.00 1.44
CA THR A 254 15.42 -10.43 1.26
C THR A 254 14.33 -11.48 1.29
N GLY A 255 13.14 -11.12 1.76
CA GLY A 255 12.00 -12.02 1.73
C GLY A 255 10.67 -11.31 1.55
N ILE A 256 9.73 -12.05 0.97
CA ILE A 256 8.32 -11.65 0.81
C ILE A 256 7.43 -12.77 1.37
N VAL A 257 6.49 -12.39 2.20
CA VAL A 257 5.49 -13.26 2.81
C VAL A 257 4.13 -12.63 2.61
N SER A 258 3.14 -13.37 2.12
CA SER A 258 1.78 -12.86 1.91
C SER A 258 0.74 -13.96 2.03
N THR A 259 -0.48 -13.60 2.45
CA THR A 259 -1.66 -14.48 2.32
C THR A 259 -2.30 -14.43 0.93
N ALA A 260 -1.81 -13.57 0.02
CA ALA A 260 -2.20 -13.51 -1.39
C ALA A 260 -1.41 -14.49 -2.27
N ASN A 261 -1.71 -14.46 -3.58
CA ASN A 261 -0.73 -14.79 -4.60
C ASN A 261 0.56 -14.02 -4.33
N ILE A 262 1.69 -14.70 -4.30
CA ILE A 262 2.97 -14.00 -4.10
C ILE A 262 3.35 -13.09 -5.29
N THR A 263 2.62 -13.23 -6.41
CA THR A 263 2.65 -12.39 -7.61
C THR A 263 1.61 -11.27 -7.61
N ASP A 264 0.80 -11.13 -6.55
CA ASP A 264 -0.12 -10.00 -6.38
C ASP A 264 0.65 -8.70 -6.15
N ALA A 265 -0.04 -7.57 -6.22
CA ALA A 265 0.60 -6.26 -6.32
C ALA A 265 1.58 -5.92 -5.20
N THR A 266 1.19 -6.07 -3.93
CA THR A 266 2.02 -5.67 -2.79
C THR A 266 3.36 -6.42 -2.73
N PRO A 267 3.43 -7.77 -2.84
CA PRO A 267 4.70 -8.48 -2.92
C PRO A 267 5.43 -8.22 -4.24
N ALA A 268 4.72 -8.12 -5.36
CA ALA A 268 5.34 -7.85 -6.65
C ALA A 268 6.00 -6.47 -6.70
N ALA A 269 5.41 -5.44 -6.09
CA ALA A 269 5.95 -4.08 -6.08
C ALA A 269 7.31 -3.97 -5.40
N MET A 270 7.66 -4.92 -4.52
CA MET A 270 8.97 -4.97 -3.87
C MET A 270 10.10 -5.38 -4.82
N LEU A 271 9.81 -5.98 -5.99
CA LEU A 271 10.81 -6.58 -6.88
C LEU A 271 10.59 -6.41 -8.38
N ALA A 272 9.37 -6.09 -8.82
CA ALA A 272 9.00 -6.09 -10.23
C ALA A 272 8.98 -4.68 -10.82
N HIS A 273 9.22 -4.61 -12.13
CA HIS A 273 9.08 -3.39 -12.93
C HIS A 273 8.07 -3.65 -14.05
N THR A 274 6.84 -3.18 -13.87
CA THR A 274 5.80 -3.29 -14.90
C THR A 274 4.70 -2.25 -14.71
N ARG A 275 4.11 -1.78 -15.82
CA ARG A 275 2.94 -0.90 -15.82
C ARG A 275 1.65 -1.59 -15.40
N LYS A 276 1.62 -2.94 -15.40
CA LYS A 276 0.41 -3.75 -15.20
C LYS A 276 0.60 -4.84 -14.16
N ARG A 277 -0.04 -4.67 -12.99
CA ARG A 277 -0.12 -5.71 -11.93
C ARG A 277 -0.73 -7.05 -12.40
N SER A 278 -1.47 -7.06 -13.50
CA SER A 278 -2.04 -8.29 -14.07
C SER A 278 -1.01 -9.22 -14.70
N GLU A 279 0.22 -8.77 -14.94
CA GLU A 279 1.30 -9.55 -15.58
C GLU A 279 1.94 -10.58 -14.62
N GLN A 280 1.13 -11.32 -13.87
CA GLN A 280 1.58 -12.22 -12.80
C GLN A 280 2.48 -13.37 -13.27
N ASN A 281 2.29 -13.86 -14.50
CA ASN A 281 3.17 -14.87 -15.08
C ASN A 281 4.58 -14.32 -15.36
N PHE A 282 4.69 -13.03 -15.74
CA PHE A 282 5.96 -12.34 -15.90
C PHE A 282 6.58 -12.08 -14.53
N ILE A 283 5.80 -11.60 -13.56
CA ILE A 283 6.27 -11.36 -12.19
C ILE A 283 6.87 -12.64 -11.57
N ALA A 284 6.21 -13.80 -11.72
CA ALA A 284 6.74 -15.09 -11.27
C ALA A 284 8.10 -15.43 -11.91
N GLN A 285 8.29 -15.10 -13.18
CA GLN A 285 9.56 -15.31 -13.90
C GLN A 285 10.62 -14.31 -13.43
N GLU A 286 10.22 -13.07 -13.15
CA GLU A 286 11.15 -12.02 -12.73
C GLU A 286 11.71 -12.28 -11.32
N MET A 287 10.98 -13.04 -10.49
CA MET A 287 11.52 -13.58 -9.25
C MET A 287 12.68 -14.58 -9.49
N LEU A 288 12.96 -15.02 -10.72
CA LEU A 288 14.19 -15.74 -11.06
C LEU A 288 15.36 -14.82 -11.43
N ASN A 289 15.18 -13.51 -11.56
CA ASN A 289 16.31 -12.61 -11.79
C ASN A 289 17.12 -12.44 -10.48
N PRO A 290 18.44 -12.75 -10.42
CA PRO A 290 19.22 -12.62 -9.18
C PRO A 290 19.18 -11.23 -8.51
N GLN A 291 18.97 -10.17 -9.29
CA GLN A 291 18.84 -8.81 -8.75
C GLN A 291 17.52 -8.61 -7.99
N HIS A 292 16.45 -9.28 -8.42
CA HIS A 292 15.09 -9.10 -7.91
C HIS A 292 14.65 -10.25 -6.99
N ARG A 293 15.30 -11.41 -7.08
CA ARG A 293 14.92 -12.68 -6.44
C ARG A 293 15.03 -12.63 -4.91
N PRO A 294 13.92 -12.71 -4.16
CA PRO A 294 13.97 -12.87 -2.70
C PRO A 294 14.50 -14.24 -2.28
N ASP A 295 15.25 -14.31 -1.19
CA ASP A 295 15.77 -15.57 -0.62
C ASP A 295 14.66 -16.41 0.04
N VAL A 296 13.59 -15.73 0.52
CA VAL A 296 12.39 -16.38 1.06
C VAL A 296 11.14 -15.83 0.37
N ILE A 297 10.32 -16.72 -0.18
CA ILE A 297 9.07 -16.40 -0.88
C ILE A 297 8.00 -17.32 -0.31
N LEU A 298 7.03 -16.81 0.46
CA LEU A 298 5.98 -17.62 1.10
C LEU A 298 4.60 -17.02 0.83
N GLY A 299 3.68 -17.80 0.27
CA GLY A 299 2.29 -17.38 0.10
C GLY A 299 1.46 -18.33 -0.76
N GLY A 300 0.39 -17.82 -1.37
CA GLY A 300 -0.42 -18.51 -2.38
C GLY A 300 0.12 -18.32 -3.81
N GLY A 301 -0.72 -18.61 -4.80
CA GLY A 301 -0.47 -18.25 -6.20
C GLY A 301 0.33 -19.25 -7.02
N SER A 302 0.39 -20.53 -6.63
CA SER A 302 1.12 -21.56 -7.39
C SER A 302 0.66 -21.69 -8.85
N ARG A 303 -0.56 -21.25 -9.19
CA ARG A 303 -1.06 -21.23 -10.57
C ARG A 303 -0.19 -20.44 -11.56
N HIS A 304 0.63 -19.47 -11.10
CA HIS A 304 1.53 -18.69 -11.96
C HIS A 304 2.91 -19.35 -12.14
N PHE A 305 3.17 -20.43 -11.40
CA PHE A 305 4.46 -21.13 -11.36
C PHE A 305 4.39 -22.52 -12.02
N LEU A 306 3.19 -23.07 -12.20
CA LEU A 306 2.95 -24.40 -12.76
C LEU A 306 2.81 -24.35 -14.30
N PRO A 307 3.31 -25.35 -15.05
CA PRO A 307 3.13 -25.43 -16.50
C PRO A 307 1.66 -25.32 -16.93
N LYS A 308 1.40 -24.76 -18.12
CA LYS A 308 0.05 -24.63 -18.69
C LYS A 308 -0.72 -25.95 -18.71
N SER A 309 -0.04 -27.07 -18.93
CA SER A 309 -0.64 -28.42 -18.92
C SER A 309 -1.16 -28.88 -17.55
N VAL A 310 -0.77 -28.24 -16.45
CA VAL A 310 -1.24 -28.57 -15.09
C VAL A 310 -2.61 -27.93 -14.82
N PRO A 311 -3.64 -28.71 -14.42
CA PRO A 311 -4.95 -28.16 -14.09
C PRO A 311 -4.89 -27.06 -13.05
N GLY A 312 -5.56 -25.93 -13.33
CA GLY A 312 -5.56 -24.75 -12.46
C GLY A 312 -4.44 -23.75 -12.74
N SER A 313 -3.44 -24.10 -13.57
CA SER A 313 -2.42 -23.14 -14.00
C SER A 313 -3.03 -21.96 -14.76
N LYS A 314 -2.40 -20.79 -14.61
CA LYS A 314 -2.67 -19.57 -15.37
C LYS A 314 -1.52 -19.21 -16.31
N ARG A 315 -0.47 -20.05 -16.40
CA ARG A 315 0.63 -19.86 -17.35
C ARG A 315 0.14 -20.07 -18.78
N SER A 316 0.69 -19.29 -19.71
CA SER A 316 0.47 -19.44 -21.15
C SER A 316 1.51 -20.34 -21.83
N ASP A 317 2.50 -20.83 -21.08
CA ASP A 317 3.61 -21.66 -21.54
C ASP A 317 3.79 -22.92 -20.66
N GLU A 318 4.69 -23.82 -21.06
CA GLU A 318 4.97 -25.07 -20.33
C GLU A 318 6.14 -24.92 -19.33
N ARG A 319 6.55 -23.71 -18.98
CA ARG A 319 7.63 -23.53 -17.99
C ARG A 319 7.15 -23.94 -16.61
N ASN A 320 8.01 -24.66 -15.89
CA ASN A 320 7.80 -25.00 -14.50
C ASN A 320 8.72 -24.15 -13.62
N ILE A 321 8.21 -23.00 -13.20
CA ILE A 321 8.98 -22.03 -12.41
C ILE A 321 9.37 -22.62 -11.05
N ILE A 322 8.56 -23.53 -10.49
CA ILE A 322 8.90 -24.22 -9.21
C ILE A 322 10.17 -25.06 -9.38
N GLU A 323 10.31 -25.80 -10.49
CA GLU A 323 11.53 -26.57 -10.76
C GLU A 323 12.71 -25.65 -11.04
N GLU A 324 12.50 -24.55 -11.78
CA GLU A 324 13.54 -23.55 -11.99
C GLU A 324 14.02 -22.95 -10.64
N PHE A 325 13.16 -22.76 -9.65
CA PHE A 325 13.59 -22.36 -8.29
C PHE A 325 14.40 -23.46 -7.58
N LYS A 326 14.02 -24.74 -7.71
CA LYS A 326 14.81 -25.86 -7.15
C LYS A 326 16.21 -25.90 -7.74
N GLU A 327 16.36 -25.70 -9.05
CA GLU A 327 17.66 -25.60 -9.73
C GLU A 327 18.52 -24.45 -9.17
N GLN A 328 17.91 -23.42 -8.60
CA GLN A 328 18.57 -22.29 -7.96
C GLN A 328 18.87 -22.52 -6.46
N GLY A 329 18.64 -23.74 -5.98
CA GLY A 329 18.93 -24.18 -4.62
C GLY A 329 17.82 -23.90 -3.59
N TYR A 330 16.57 -23.66 -4.04
CA TYR A 330 15.46 -23.43 -3.12
C TYR A 330 14.94 -24.73 -2.54
N SER A 331 14.74 -24.76 -1.23
CA SER A 331 13.84 -25.72 -0.61
C SER A 331 12.39 -25.35 -0.95
N ILE A 332 11.57 -26.35 -1.25
CA ILE A 332 10.17 -26.13 -1.65
C ILE A 332 9.24 -26.68 -0.57
N ALA A 333 8.22 -25.89 -0.22
CA ALA A 333 7.12 -26.32 0.64
C ALA A 333 5.78 -25.98 -0.02
N THR A 334 4.83 -26.92 -0.03
CA THR A 334 3.49 -26.71 -0.60
C THR A 334 2.36 -26.83 0.40
N ASN A 335 2.67 -27.04 1.68
CA ASN A 335 1.72 -27.05 2.80
C ASN A 335 2.45 -26.74 4.13
N LYS A 336 1.67 -26.56 5.21
CA LYS A 336 2.15 -26.27 6.58
C LYS A 336 3.09 -27.36 7.08
N THR A 337 2.76 -28.62 6.83
CA THR A 337 3.60 -29.76 7.21
C THR A 337 5.00 -29.70 6.58
N GLN A 338 5.08 -29.46 5.28
CA GLN A 338 6.34 -29.32 4.56
C GLN A 338 7.10 -28.05 4.93
N LEU A 339 6.40 -26.94 5.19
CA LEU A 339 7.02 -25.70 5.67
C LEU A 339 7.76 -25.96 6.99
N LYS A 340 7.12 -26.67 7.92
CA LYS A 340 7.74 -27.07 9.19
C LYS A 340 8.91 -28.02 8.99
N GLN A 341 8.80 -28.98 8.06
CA GLN A 341 9.87 -29.94 7.75
C GLN A 341 11.09 -29.30 7.08
N ALA A 342 10.89 -28.24 6.29
CA ALA A 342 11.98 -27.52 5.64
C ALA A 342 12.97 -26.91 6.66
N GLY A 343 12.51 -26.58 7.87
CA GLY A 343 13.33 -26.01 8.92
C GLY A 343 13.84 -24.62 8.55
N THR A 344 15.16 -24.43 8.47
CA THR A 344 15.80 -23.15 8.17
C THR A 344 16.80 -23.27 7.01
N PRO A 345 16.32 -23.59 5.79
CA PRO A 345 17.19 -23.74 4.61
C PRO A 345 17.79 -22.39 4.20
N ASP A 346 18.75 -22.37 3.27
CA ASP A 346 19.37 -21.12 2.81
C ASP A 346 18.43 -20.28 1.94
N LYS A 347 17.58 -20.93 1.15
CA LYS A 347 16.53 -20.31 0.35
C LYS A 347 15.26 -21.15 0.39
N LEU A 348 14.10 -20.50 0.40
CA LEU A 348 12.81 -21.17 0.60
C LEU A 348 11.74 -20.58 -0.31
N LEU A 349 11.07 -21.45 -1.07
CA LEU A 349 9.85 -21.14 -1.80
C LEU A 349 8.70 -21.95 -1.21
N GLY A 350 7.71 -21.26 -0.66
CA GLY A 350 6.50 -21.82 -0.09
C GLY A 350 5.28 -21.35 -0.89
N LEU A 351 4.56 -22.27 -1.52
CA LEU A 351 3.35 -21.97 -2.29
C LEU A 351 2.20 -22.87 -1.83
N PHE A 352 1.27 -22.32 -1.06
CA PHE A 352 0.32 -23.10 -0.24
C PHE A 352 -1.10 -23.20 -0.81
N GLN A 353 -1.37 -22.47 -1.89
CA GLN A 353 -2.64 -22.47 -2.62
C GLN A 353 -2.35 -22.18 -4.12
N LEU A 354 -3.24 -22.61 -5.03
CA LEU A 354 -3.28 -22.18 -6.43
C LEU A 354 -3.50 -20.67 -6.60
N ASP A 355 -4.44 -20.08 -5.86
CA ASP A 355 -4.76 -18.65 -5.80
C ASP A 355 -4.32 -18.08 -4.43
N ASN A 356 -4.98 -17.02 -3.95
CA ASN A 356 -4.85 -16.51 -2.60
C ASN A 356 -5.08 -17.63 -1.57
N MET A 357 -4.40 -17.53 -0.43
CA MET A 357 -4.64 -18.44 0.69
C MET A 357 -6.03 -18.20 1.27
N ASP A 358 -6.69 -19.25 1.74
CA ASP A 358 -7.99 -19.14 2.42
C ASP A 358 -7.83 -18.36 3.72
N VAL A 359 -8.79 -17.54 4.14
CA VAL A 359 -8.63 -16.66 5.32
C VAL A 359 -8.49 -17.42 6.64
N TYR A 360 -7.98 -16.77 7.69
CA TYR A 360 -7.68 -17.39 8.99
C TYR A 360 -8.89 -18.12 9.57
N VAL A 361 -10.06 -17.44 9.61
CA VAL A 361 -11.27 -18.03 10.18
C VAL A 361 -11.70 -19.30 9.45
N ASP A 362 -11.47 -19.40 8.14
CA ASP A 362 -11.81 -20.58 7.36
C ASP A 362 -10.77 -21.71 7.56
N ARG A 363 -9.48 -21.38 7.71
CA ARG A 363 -8.40 -22.37 7.94
C ARG A 363 -8.41 -22.95 9.35
N GLU A 364 -8.65 -22.13 10.36
CA GLU A 364 -8.39 -22.48 11.76
C GLU A 364 -9.66 -22.59 12.61
N VAL A 365 -10.74 -21.87 12.27
CA VAL A 365 -12.00 -21.84 13.07
C VAL A 365 -13.10 -22.70 12.43
N THR A 366 -13.67 -22.28 11.30
CA THR A 366 -14.85 -22.94 10.70
C THR A 366 -14.50 -24.24 10.00
N LYS A 367 -13.33 -24.29 9.33
CA LYS A 367 -12.82 -25.44 8.58
C LYS A 367 -13.83 -25.99 7.57
N ASN A 368 -14.63 -25.12 6.98
CA ASN A 368 -15.69 -25.49 6.04
C ASN A 368 -15.09 -26.16 4.79
N PRO A 369 -15.38 -27.44 4.50
CA PRO A 369 -14.84 -28.14 3.33
C PRO A 369 -15.27 -27.52 1.99
N ALA A 370 -16.40 -26.81 1.95
CA ALA A 370 -16.86 -26.11 0.76
C ALA A 370 -15.99 -24.88 0.41
N VAL A 371 -15.30 -24.32 1.41
CA VAL A 371 -14.37 -23.20 1.24
C VAL A 371 -12.95 -23.72 0.99
N LEU A 372 -12.43 -24.56 1.89
CA LEU A 372 -11.04 -25.03 1.82
C LEU A 372 -10.75 -25.97 0.65
N GLY A 373 -11.78 -26.69 0.17
CA GLY A 373 -11.64 -27.68 -0.89
C GLY A 373 -10.53 -28.71 -0.58
N LYS A 374 -9.45 -28.68 -1.37
CA LYS A 374 -8.29 -29.60 -1.22
C LYS A 374 -7.14 -29.00 -0.41
N PHE A 375 -7.19 -27.72 -0.04
CA PHE A 375 -6.08 -27.00 0.60
C PHE A 375 -6.28 -26.92 2.11
N THR A 376 -6.43 -28.06 2.78
CA THR A 376 -6.75 -28.11 4.22
C THR A 376 -5.54 -28.00 5.16
N ASP A 377 -4.32 -27.98 4.65
CA ASP A 377 -3.06 -27.89 5.42
C ASP A 377 -2.25 -26.63 5.05
N GLN A 378 -2.90 -25.46 5.07
CA GLN A 378 -2.24 -24.17 4.81
C GLN A 378 -1.60 -23.62 6.10
N PRO A 379 -0.38 -23.04 6.04
CA PRO A 379 0.22 -22.38 7.18
C PRO A 379 -0.47 -21.04 7.49
N THR A 380 -0.35 -20.57 8.72
CA THR A 380 -0.78 -19.22 9.11
C THR A 380 0.24 -18.17 8.69
N LEU A 381 -0.15 -16.89 8.61
CA LEU A 381 0.78 -15.78 8.44
C LEU A 381 1.81 -15.74 9.57
N MET A 382 1.42 -16.17 10.78
CA MET A 382 2.32 -16.35 11.93
C MET A 382 3.42 -17.38 11.65
N ASP A 383 3.05 -18.56 11.13
CA ASP A 383 3.99 -19.63 10.77
C ASP A 383 4.97 -19.18 9.68
N MET A 384 4.44 -18.52 8.64
CA MET A 384 5.25 -18.02 7.52
C MET A 384 6.21 -16.92 7.97
N THR A 385 5.74 -15.95 8.76
CA THR A 385 6.56 -14.85 9.30
C THR A 385 7.71 -15.38 10.15
N LYS A 386 7.40 -16.29 11.08
CA LYS A 386 8.41 -16.92 11.94
C LYS A 386 9.46 -17.66 11.13
N THR A 387 9.03 -18.42 10.13
CA THR A 387 9.93 -19.19 9.26
C THR A 387 10.82 -18.27 8.43
N ALA A 388 10.26 -17.21 7.84
CA ALA A 388 11.02 -16.23 7.08
C ALA A 388 12.08 -15.54 7.94
N ILE A 389 11.73 -15.07 9.13
CA ILE A 389 12.69 -14.47 10.07
C ILE A 389 13.81 -15.46 10.42
N ASN A 390 13.49 -16.73 10.70
CA ASN A 390 14.49 -17.75 11.04
C ASN A 390 15.46 -18.03 9.88
N VAL A 391 14.98 -18.05 8.64
CA VAL A 391 15.83 -18.26 7.45
C VAL A 391 16.70 -17.02 7.19
N LEU A 392 16.09 -15.83 7.14
CA LEU A 392 16.77 -14.58 6.74
C LEU A 392 17.77 -14.09 7.79
N SER A 393 17.48 -14.30 9.07
CA SER A 393 18.36 -13.85 10.18
C SER A 393 19.73 -14.55 10.22
N LYS A 394 19.94 -15.61 9.45
CA LYS A 394 21.25 -16.25 9.27
C LYS A 394 22.27 -15.31 8.62
N ASN A 395 21.82 -14.37 7.78
CA ASN A 395 22.71 -13.44 7.09
C ASN A 395 23.21 -12.35 8.06
N GLN A 396 24.52 -12.34 8.31
CA GLN A 396 25.14 -11.37 9.20
C GLN A 396 25.12 -9.93 8.68
N LYS A 397 24.86 -9.71 7.38
CA LYS A 397 24.67 -8.37 6.80
C LYS A 397 23.26 -7.81 7.06
N GLY A 398 22.35 -8.63 7.61
CA GLY A 398 20.97 -8.31 7.92
C GLY A 398 19.99 -8.69 6.80
N PHE A 399 18.72 -8.38 7.00
CA PHE A 399 17.66 -8.66 6.01
C PHE A 399 16.59 -7.58 5.89
N PHE A 400 15.93 -7.55 4.74
CA PHE A 400 14.67 -6.86 4.51
C PHE A 400 13.57 -7.90 4.30
N LEU A 401 12.49 -7.81 5.06
CA LEU A 401 11.34 -8.70 4.96
C LEU A 401 10.07 -7.88 4.80
N MET A 402 9.29 -8.15 3.76
CA MET A 402 7.92 -7.66 3.65
C MET A 402 6.95 -8.79 4.02
N VAL A 403 6.00 -8.50 4.90
CA VAL A 403 4.93 -9.40 5.34
C VAL A 403 3.58 -8.76 5.09
N GLU A 404 2.68 -9.44 4.40
CA GLU A 404 1.39 -8.91 3.99
C GLU A 404 0.21 -9.69 4.58
N GLY A 405 -0.70 -8.98 5.24
CA GLY A 405 -2.06 -9.46 5.55
C GLY A 405 -3.01 -9.09 4.42
N ALA A 406 -2.91 -9.78 3.30
CA ALA A 406 -3.52 -9.36 2.02
C ALA A 406 -5.04 -9.55 1.96
N SER A 407 -5.54 -10.50 2.75
CA SER A 407 -6.95 -10.85 2.73
C SER A 407 -7.82 -9.88 3.52
N ILE A 408 -7.24 -8.92 4.24
CA ILE A 408 -7.99 -7.83 4.89
C ILE A 408 -8.76 -7.05 3.80
N ASP A 409 -8.06 -6.49 2.81
CA ASP A 409 -8.62 -5.86 1.62
C ASP A 409 -9.62 -6.75 0.88
N LYS A 410 -9.22 -7.98 0.56
CA LYS A 410 -10.06 -8.91 -0.24
C LYS A 410 -11.42 -9.16 0.40
N GLN A 411 -11.46 -9.24 1.73
CA GLN A 411 -12.71 -9.45 2.45
C GLN A 411 -13.47 -8.13 2.68
N LEU A 412 -12.79 -6.98 2.76
CA LEU A 412 -13.48 -5.69 2.77
C LEU A 412 -14.16 -5.39 1.42
N HIS A 413 -13.52 -5.73 0.30
CA HIS A 413 -14.12 -5.68 -1.04
C HIS A 413 -15.41 -6.51 -1.15
N THR A 414 -15.42 -7.71 -0.56
CA THR A 414 -16.62 -8.57 -0.52
C THR A 414 -17.58 -8.20 0.61
N MET A 415 -17.28 -7.16 1.38
CA MET A 415 -18.06 -6.68 2.52
C MET A 415 -18.23 -7.76 3.60
N ASP A 416 -17.23 -8.62 3.78
CA ASP A 416 -17.15 -9.64 4.83
C ASP A 416 -16.18 -9.14 5.92
N TRP A 417 -16.68 -8.20 6.74
CA TRP A 417 -15.86 -7.55 7.75
C TRP A 417 -15.39 -8.54 8.83
N GLN A 418 -16.15 -9.61 9.10
CA GLN A 418 -15.76 -10.65 10.04
C GLN A 418 -14.48 -11.33 9.58
N ARG A 419 -14.44 -11.85 8.34
CA ARG A 419 -13.21 -12.47 7.80
C ARG A 419 -12.04 -11.49 7.73
N ALA A 420 -12.29 -10.24 7.31
CA ALA A 420 -11.27 -9.18 7.32
C ALA A 420 -10.68 -8.94 8.73
N THR A 421 -11.53 -9.02 9.75
CA THR A 421 -11.12 -8.79 11.14
C THR A 421 -10.27 -9.93 11.70
N TYR A 422 -10.62 -11.20 11.42
CA TYR A 422 -9.79 -12.34 11.82
C TYR A 422 -8.39 -12.28 11.17
N ASP A 423 -8.29 -11.91 9.90
CA ASP A 423 -6.99 -11.75 9.24
C ASP A 423 -6.20 -10.54 9.75
N THR A 424 -6.90 -9.48 10.20
CA THR A 424 -6.26 -8.36 10.92
C THR A 424 -5.67 -8.83 12.27
N ILE A 425 -6.37 -9.71 13.01
CA ILE A 425 -5.86 -10.32 14.24
C ILE A 425 -4.66 -11.24 13.93
N GLU A 426 -4.73 -12.04 12.85
CA GLU A 426 -3.62 -12.90 12.42
C GLU A 426 -2.36 -12.08 12.12
N MET A 427 -2.54 -10.96 11.42
CA MET A 427 -1.48 -10.01 11.14
C MET A 427 -0.90 -9.38 12.41
N ASP A 428 -1.73 -9.00 13.39
CA ASP A 428 -1.26 -8.49 14.67
C ASP A 428 -0.38 -9.51 15.43
N LYS A 429 -0.77 -10.78 15.40
CA LYS A 429 0.04 -11.86 16.01
C LYS A 429 1.37 -12.06 15.28
N ALA A 430 1.39 -11.95 13.94
CA ALA A 430 2.62 -11.96 13.17
C ALA A 430 3.54 -10.78 13.52
N VAL A 431 2.98 -9.59 13.75
CA VAL A 431 3.70 -8.43 14.29
C VAL A 431 4.29 -8.74 15.68
N GLY A 432 3.54 -9.42 16.55
CA GLY A 432 4.03 -9.90 17.85
C GLY A 432 5.29 -10.77 17.72
N ILE A 433 5.32 -11.71 16.77
CA ILE A 433 6.50 -12.55 16.49
C ILE A 433 7.72 -11.70 16.08
N ALA A 434 7.52 -10.71 15.21
CA ALA A 434 8.58 -9.80 14.81
C ALA A 434 9.10 -8.96 15.98
N LYS A 435 8.20 -8.48 16.85
CA LYS A 435 8.56 -7.73 18.07
C LYS A 435 9.38 -8.58 19.04
N GLU A 436 9.02 -9.86 19.21
CA GLU A 436 9.83 -10.79 20.02
C GLU A 436 11.24 -10.97 19.46
N PHE A 437 11.38 -11.08 18.14
CA PHE A 437 12.68 -11.14 17.47
C PHE A 437 13.47 -9.83 17.66
N ALA A 438 12.84 -8.68 17.43
CA ALA A 438 13.47 -7.37 17.56
C ALA A 438 13.93 -7.08 19.00
N LYS A 439 13.13 -7.46 20.01
CA LYS A 439 13.48 -7.31 21.43
C LYS A 439 14.74 -8.09 21.82
N LYS A 440 14.95 -9.27 21.22
CA LYS A 440 16.13 -10.11 21.49
C LYS A 440 17.42 -9.55 20.88
N ASN A 441 17.34 -8.89 19.72
CA ASN A 441 18.53 -8.45 18.97
C ASN A 441 18.82 -6.95 19.09
N GLY A 442 17.80 -6.11 19.32
CA GLY A 442 17.93 -4.67 19.53
C GLY A 442 18.40 -3.87 18.29
N ASP A 443 18.32 -4.46 17.10
CA ASP A 443 18.82 -3.94 15.83
C ASP A 443 17.84 -4.07 14.65
N THR A 444 16.55 -4.31 14.93
CA THR A 444 15.50 -4.47 13.90
C THR A 444 14.51 -3.30 13.96
N LEU A 445 14.26 -2.68 12.81
CA LEU A 445 13.14 -1.76 12.61
C LEU A 445 11.91 -2.56 12.16
N ILE A 446 10.78 -2.35 12.83
CA ILE A 446 9.47 -2.88 12.44
C ILE A 446 8.60 -1.69 12.05
N ILE A 447 7.94 -1.80 10.89
CA ILE A 447 6.96 -0.84 10.40
C ILE A 447 5.67 -1.62 10.11
N VAL A 448 4.53 -1.10 10.55
CA VAL A 448 3.20 -1.63 10.20
C VAL A 448 2.41 -0.50 9.58
N VAL A 449 1.94 -0.70 8.36
CA VAL A 449 1.19 0.29 7.57
C VAL A 449 0.16 -0.42 6.68
N ALA A 450 -0.88 0.27 6.26
CA ALA A 450 -1.75 -0.19 5.17
C ALA A 450 -1.36 0.52 3.88
N ASP A 451 -1.55 -0.09 2.73
CA ASP A 451 -1.33 0.53 1.43
C ASP A 451 -2.46 1.49 1.02
N HIS A 452 -3.69 1.22 1.44
CA HIS A 452 -4.85 2.09 1.32
C HIS A 452 -5.91 1.80 2.40
N ALA A 453 -7.01 2.54 2.37
CA ALA A 453 -8.15 2.38 3.27
C ALA A 453 -9.40 1.88 2.53
N HIS A 454 -10.36 1.33 3.28
CA HIS A 454 -11.72 1.03 2.84
C HIS A 454 -12.74 1.85 3.62
N GLY A 455 -13.94 2.01 3.05
CA GLY A 455 -15.02 2.79 3.65
C GLY A 455 -15.74 2.13 4.83
N ALA A 456 -15.14 1.15 5.49
CA ALA A 456 -15.76 0.44 6.61
C ALA A 456 -15.85 1.31 7.88
N SER A 457 -16.97 1.22 8.61
CA SER A 457 -17.20 1.96 9.85
C SER A 457 -18.11 1.20 10.82
N ILE A 458 -17.81 1.28 12.11
CA ILE A 458 -18.63 0.66 13.17
C ILE A 458 -19.70 1.66 13.61
N THR A 459 -20.97 1.36 13.34
CA THR A 459 -22.10 2.24 13.69
C THR A 459 -22.66 1.91 15.08
N GLY A 460 -22.50 0.67 15.54
CA GLY A 460 -23.04 0.18 16.81
C GLY A 460 -22.92 -1.33 16.92
N THR A 461 -23.91 -1.97 17.53
CA THR A 461 -24.01 -3.44 17.59
C THR A 461 -25.28 -3.93 16.91
N TYR A 462 -25.35 -5.23 16.65
CA TYR A 462 -26.51 -5.90 16.06
C TYR A 462 -26.89 -7.13 16.88
N HIS A 463 -28.18 -7.32 17.14
CA HIS A 463 -28.72 -8.58 17.68
C HIS A 463 -30.23 -8.71 17.42
N GLU A 464 -30.75 -9.94 17.31
CA GLU A 464 -32.18 -10.19 17.02
C GLU A 464 -32.99 -10.67 18.23
N LYS A 465 -32.38 -10.77 19.42
CA LYS A 465 -33.00 -11.41 20.60
C LYS A 465 -34.25 -10.71 21.13
N ASP A 466 -34.43 -9.44 20.81
CA ASP A 466 -35.62 -8.67 21.23
C ASP A 466 -36.78 -8.79 20.23
N GLY A 467 -36.69 -9.69 19.24
CA GLY A 467 -37.69 -9.91 18.19
C GLY A 467 -37.64 -8.89 17.06
N LYS A 468 -36.64 -7.99 17.05
CA LYS A 468 -36.37 -7.05 15.96
C LYS A 468 -35.43 -7.70 14.93
N THR A 469 -35.50 -7.25 13.69
CA THR A 469 -34.68 -7.76 12.57
C THR A 469 -34.26 -6.62 11.64
N GLY A 470 -33.23 -6.84 10.82
CA GLY A 470 -32.75 -5.87 9.84
C GLY A 470 -32.35 -4.56 10.53
N ARG A 471 -32.59 -3.42 9.89
CA ARG A 471 -32.23 -2.10 10.47
C ARG A 471 -32.73 -1.86 11.89
N GLU A 472 -33.90 -2.38 12.27
CA GLU A 472 -34.46 -2.18 13.62
C GLU A 472 -33.72 -2.95 14.72
N ALA A 473 -32.94 -3.97 14.35
CA ALA A 473 -32.05 -4.73 15.24
C ALA A 473 -30.67 -4.06 15.42
N VAL A 474 -30.35 -3.03 14.65
CA VAL A 474 -29.15 -2.22 14.85
C VAL A 474 -29.32 -1.34 16.08
N ARG A 475 -28.42 -1.48 17.04
CA ARG A 475 -28.42 -0.75 18.30
C ARG A 475 -27.36 0.35 18.28
N ILE A 476 -27.77 1.57 18.61
CA ILE A 476 -26.94 2.78 18.58
C ILE A 476 -26.95 3.48 19.95
N TYR A 477 -25.97 4.37 20.19
CA TYR A 477 -25.84 5.11 21.44
C TYR A 477 -25.88 4.19 22.68
N ALA A 478 -26.78 4.45 23.64
CA ALA A 478 -26.89 3.67 24.87
C ALA A 478 -27.32 2.21 24.61
N ASP A 479 -28.14 1.98 23.58
CA ASP A 479 -28.65 0.64 23.28
C ASP A 479 -27.58 -0.27 22.70
N ALA A 480 -26.49 0.29 22.14
CA ALA A 480 -25.41 -0.49 21.54
C ALA A 480 -24.83 -1.54 22.51
N GLY A 481 -24.77 -1.25 23.81
CA GLY A 481 -24.19 -2.18 24.78
C GLY A 481 -22.79 -2.66 24.36
N TRP A 482 -22.47 -3.93 24.64
CA TRP A 482 -21.20 -4.55 24.28
C TRP A 482 -21.42 -5.78 23.39
N PRO A 483 -20.57 -6.02 22.39
CA PRO A 483 -20.61 -7.26 21.63
C PRO A 483 -20.22 -8.45 22.53
N THR A 484 -20.64 -9.66 22.15
CA THR A 484 -20.48 -10.89 22.95
C THR A 484 -19.51 -11.88 22.30
N PHE A 485 -18.53 -11.40 21.53
CA PHE A 485 -17.40 -12.23 21.12
C PHE A 485 -16.68 -12.79 22.35
N ALA A 486 -16.30 -14.07 22.29
CA ALA A 486 -15.60 -14.76 23.36
C ALA A 486 -14.39 -15.52 22.79
N ASP A 487 -13.33 -15.56 23.58
CA ASP A 487 -12.10 -16.32 23.33
C ASP A 487 -11.90 -17.20 24.58
N ALA A 488 -12.50 -18.39 24.58
CA ALA A 488 -12.53 -19.27 25.74
C ALA A 488 -11.24 -20.09 25.87
N ASP A 489 -10.53 -20.35 24.76
CA ASP A 489 -9.27 -21.08 24.76
C ASP A 489 -8.04 -20.17 25.00
N GLY A 490 -8.22 -18.85 24.92
CA GLY A 490 -7.22 -17.83 25.19
C GLY A 490 -6.17 -17.70 24.08
N ASP A 491 -6.48 -18.19 22.88
CA ASP A 491 -5.56 -18.14 21.76
C ASP A 491 -5.50 -16.75 21.12
N GLY A 492 -6.38 -15.82 21.49
CA GLY A 492 -6.48 -14.43 21.05
C GLY A 492 -7.34 -14.21 19.82
N PHE A 493 -8.10 -15.21 19.36
CA PHE A 493 -9.13 -15.09 18.33
C PHE A 493 -10.50 -15.40 18.95
N PRO A 494 -11.60 -14.80 18.46
CA PRO A 494 -12.92 -15.22 18.92
C PRO A 494 -13.25 -16.65 18.43
N ASP A 495 -13.86 -17.45 19.30
CA ASP A 495 -14.26 -18.84 19.01
C ASP A 495 -15.40 -18.93 17.98
N ASP A 496 -16.27 -17.91 17.97
CA ASP A 496 -17.46 -17.83 17.12
C ASP A 496 -17.44 -16.51 16.32
N PRO A 497 -17.38 -16.56 14.98
CA PRO A 497 -17.45 -15.36 14.14
C PRO A 497 -18.84 -14.72 14.10
N ASN A 498 -19.87 -15.37 14.67
CA ASN A 498 -21.27 -14.93 14.64
C ASN A 498 -21.93 -14.96 16.04
N PRO A 499 -21.41 -14.19 17.00
CA PRO A 499 -21.92 -14.20 18.37
C PRO A 499 -23.34 -13.61 18.46
N ASP A 500 -23.99 -13.83 19.59
CA ASP A 500 -25.35 -13.32 19.87
C ASP A 500 -25.52 -11.80 19.69
N VAL A 501 -24.54 -11.01 20.14
CA VAL A 501 -24.46 -9.56 19.89
C VAL A 501 -23.16 -9.30 19.12
N THR A 502 -23.30 -8.94 17.85
CA THR A 502 -22.17 -8.65 16.96
C THR A 502 -22.01 -7.14 16.71
N LEU A 503 -21.02 -6.74 15.91
CA LEU A 503 -20.87 -5.35 15.47
C LEU A 503 -21.79 -5.06 14.29
N ALA A 504 -22.38 -3.86 14.27
CA ALA A 504 -23.06 -3.33 13.09
C ALA A 504 -22.04 -2.52 12.27
N VAL A 505 -21.49 -3.15 11.23
CA VAL A 505 -20.46 -2.55 10.36
C VAL A 505 -21.10 -2.08 9.06
N GLN A 506 -20.84 -0.83 8.69
CA GLN A 506 -21.37 -0.20 7.49
C GLN A 506 -20.23 0.17 6.55
N PHE A 507 -20.51 0.20 5.25
CA PHE A 507 -19.55 0.59 4.22
C PHE A 507 -20.01 1.88 3.56
N ALA A 508 -19.10 2.84 3.41
CA ALA A 508 -19.40 4.16 2.83
C ALA A 508 -19.52 4.12 1.30
N ASN A 509 -18.95 3.11 0.66
CA ASN A 509 -18.96 2.90 -0.79
C ASN A 509 -19.26 1.42 -1.03
N HIS A 510 -20.25 1.09 -1.85
CA HIS A 510 -20.65 -0.30 -2.09
C HIS A 510 -21.57 -0.41 -3.32
N PRO A 511 -21.66 -1.60 -3.95
CA PRO A 511 -22.65 -1.88 -4.98
C PRO A 511 -24.04 -2.08 -4.36
N ASP A 512 -25.04 -2.40 -5.18
CA ASP A 512 -26.29 -2.98 -4.66
C ASP A 512 -25.97 -4.30 -3.94
N TYR A 513 -26.45 -4.50 -2.71
CA TYR A 513 -26.27 -5.77 -1.99
C TYR A 513 -27.37 -6.01 -0.95
N TYR A 514 -27.48 -7.26 -0.49
CA TYR A 514 -28.33 -7.61 0.64
C TYR A 514 -27.50 -7.73 1.92
N GLU A 515 -27.97 -7.09 3.00
CA GLU A 515 -27.35 -7.16 4.33
C GLU A 515 -28.29 -7.85 5.32
N ASN A 516 -27.74 -8.79 6.09
CA ASN A 516 -28.44 -9.48 7.17
C ASN A 516 -27.64 -9.51 8.49
N GLU A 517 -26.50 -8.81 8.55
CA GLU A 517 -25.59 -8.60 9.68
C GLU A 517 -25.06 -9.91 10.29
N LYS A 518 -25.14 -11.02 9.54
CA LYS A 518 -24.73 -12.36 9.95
C LYS A 518 -23.52 -12.82 9.16
N PHE A 519 -22.67 -13.60 9.84
CA PHE A 519 -21.56 -14.29 9.19
C PHE A 519 -22.08 -15.23 8.09
N GLN A 520 -21.38 -15.25 6.96
CA GLN A 520 -21.69 -16.14 5.84
C GLN A 520 -20.81 -17.40 5.91
N ASP A 521 -21.41 -18.57 6.03
CA ASP A 521 -20.67 -19.84 6.09
C ASP A 521 -19.79 -20.09 4.85
N VAL A 522 -20.21 -19.55 3.71
CA VAL A 522 -19.46 -19.56 2.45
C VAL A 522 -19.30 -18.11 1.98
N PRO A 523 -18.06 -17.62 1.76
CA PRO A 523 -17.82 -16.28 1.23
C PRO A 523 -18.65 -16.02 -0.02
N THR A 524 -19.41 -14.93 -0.02
CA THR A 524 -20.35 -14.62 -1.09
C THR A 524 -20.23 -13.17 -1.49
N SER A 525 -19.94 -12.92 -2.77
CA SER A 525 -19.81 -11.57 -3.33
C SER A 525 -21.09 -10.74 -3.10
N PRO A 526 -20.97 -9.43 -2.81
CA PRO A 526 -22.10 -8.56 -2.50
C PRO A 526 -23.05 -8.39 -3.69
N ALA A 527 -22.49 -8.27 -4.90
CA ALA A 527 -23.24 -8.17 -6.14
C ALA A 527 -22.78 -9.19 -7.20
N ILE A 528 -23.61 -9.35 -8.23
CA ILE A 528 -23.28 -10.08 -9.47
C ILE A 528 -23.50 -9.16 -10.67
N MET A 529 -22.78 -9.39 -11.76
CA MET A 529 -22.98 -8.65 -13.00
C MET A 529 -24.13 -9.25 -13.81
N ALA A 530 -25.13 -8.44 -14.16
CA ALA A 530 -26.23 -8.76 -15.06
C ALA A 530 -26.49 -7.58 -16.00
N ASP A 531 -26.55 -7.84 -17.31
CA ASP A 531 -26.75 -6.81 -18.34
C ASP A 531 -25.79 -5.61 -18.23
N GLY A 532 -24.53 -5.88 -17.85
CA GLY A 532 -23.49 -4.87 -17.67
C GLY A 532 -23.63 -4.02 -16.41
N LYS A 533 -24.50 -4.40 -15.46
CA LYS A 533 -24.72 -3.73 -14.20
C LYS A 533 -24.56 -4.68 -13.01
N ALA A 534 -23.95 -4.18 -11.94
CA ALA A 534 -23.92 -4.83 -10.64
C ALA A 534 -25.32 -4.80 -10.03
N ILE A 535 -25.84 -5.97 -9.68
CA ILE A 535 -27.11 -6.15 -8.97
C ILE A 535 -26.87 -6.97 -7.71
N ALA A 536 -27.66 -6.71 -6.66
CA ALA A 536 -27.54 -7.40 -5.38
C ALA A 536 -27.60 -8.94 -5.53
N ASN A 537 -26.62 -9.62 -4.94
CA ASN A 537 -26.54 -11.07 -4.99
C ASN A 537 -27.50 -11.72 -3.99
N LEU A 538 -28.57 -12.34 -4.49
CA LEU A 538 -29.56 -13.04 -3.65
C LEU A 538 -28.96 -14.16 -2.79
N LYS A 539 -27.82 -14.73 -3.18
CA LYS A 539 -27.15 -15.78 -2.40
C LYS A 539 -26.50 -15.25 -1.12
N ARG A 540 -26.28 -13.94 -0.99
CA ARG A 540 -25.67 -13.33 0.20
C ARG A 540 -26.59 -13.32 1.41
N ALA A 541 -27.90 -13.21 1.21
CA ALA A 541 -28.87 -13.23 2.28
C ALA A 541 -30.03 -14.17 1.92
N PRO A 542 -29.79 -15.49 1.80
CA PRO A 542 -30.78 -16.44 1.29
C PRO A 542 -32.00 -16.59 2.21
N GLN A 543 -31.83 -16.23 3.49
CA GLN A 543 -32.89 -16.25 4.51
C GLN A 543 -33.58 -14.88 4.69
N GLY A 544 -33.31 -13.93 3.79
CA GLY A 544 -33.79 -12.55 3.87
C GLY A 544 -32.72 -11.59 4.40
N GLY A 545 -32.75 -10.37 3.87
CA GLY A 545 -31.86 -9.27 4.22
C GLY A 545 -32.36 -7.97 3.62
N ASP A 546 -31.91 -6.84 4.16
CA ASP A 546 -32.29 -5.52 3.67
C ASP A 546 -31.51 -5.21 2.39
N LEU A 547 -32.22 -4.84 1.32
CA LEU A 547 -31.56 -4.30 0.13
C LEU A 547 -30.92 -2.95 0.46
N LYS A 548 -29.63 -2.83 0.22
CA LYS A 548 -28.88 -1.58 0.25
C LYS A 548 -28.61 -1.17 -1.19
N VAL A 549 -29.09 0.01 -1.57
CA VAL A 549 -28.87 0.59 -2.90
C VAL A 549 -27.45 1.13 -2.98
N GLY A 550 -26.70 0.71 -3.99
CA GLY A 550 -25.32 1.07 -4.22
C GLY A 550 -25.12 2.55 -4.52
N ASN A 551 -23.91 3.02 -4.24
CA ASN A 551 -23.50 4.41 -4.41
C ASN A 551 -22.17 4.57 -5.16
N ILE A 552 -21.70 3.48 -5.77
CA ILE A 552 -20.57 3.44 -6.70
C ILE A 552 -21.08 3.17 -8.13
N PRO A 553 -20.23 3.28 -9.17
CA PRO A 553 -20.63 2.94 -10.54
C PRO A 553 -21.20 1.53 -10.65
N ALA A 554 -22.28 1.38 -11.41
CA ALA A 554 -22.92 0.08 -11.64
C ALA A 554 -22.03 -0.91 -12.42
N SER A 555 -20.85 -0.50 -12.89
CA SER A 555 -19.85 -1.38 -13.49
C SER A 555 -19.13 -2.27 -12.48
N ASP A 556 -19.17 -1.91 -11.20
CA ASP A 556 -18.33 -2.50 -10.16
C ASP A 556 -19.18 -3.31 -9.17
N PRO A 557 -18.99 -4.64 -9.07
CA PRO A 557 -19.82 -5.53 -8.25
C PRO A 557 -19.32 -5.73 -6.81
N SER A 558 -18.35 -4.93 -6.37
CA SER A 558 -17.72 -5.03 -5.05
C SER A 558 -17.56 -3.65 -4.42
N GLU A 559 -17.31 -3.62 -3.12
CA GLU A 559 -16.78 -2.40 -2.49
C GLU A 559 -15.42 -2.02 -3.14
N VAL A 560 -14.97 -0.77 -2.96
CA VAL A 560 -13.75 -0.23 -3.59
C VAL A 560 -12.87 0.49 -2.58
N HIS A 561 -11.63 0.83 -2.91
CA HIS A 561 -10.78 1.58 -1.97
C HIS A 561 -11.31 3.00 -1.72
N SER A 562 -10.85 3.60 -0.64
CA SER A 562 -11.11 4.98 -0.23
C SER A 562 -9.81 5.78 -0.13
N ALA A 563 -9.93 7.10 -0.18
CA ALA A 563 -8.78 8.03 -0.08
C ALA A 563 -8.42 8.41 1.36
N ASP A 564 -8.97 7.71 2.36
CA ASP A 564 -8.69 8.01 3.78
C ASP A 564 -7.21 7.73 4.10
N ASP A 565 -6.62 8.62 4.90
CA ASP A 565 -5.26 8.45 5.40
C ASP A 565 -5.17 7.21 6.30
N VAL A 566 -4.06 6.48 6.18
CA VAL A 566 -3.86 5.21 6.88
C VAL A 566 -2.87 5.35 8.05
N PRO A 567 -3.09 4.65 9.18
CA PRO A 567 -2.16 4.71 10.30
C PRO A 567 -0.91 3.87 10.02
N LEU A 568 0.26 4.45 10.32
CA LEU A 568 1.53 3.74 10.37
C LEU A 568 2.04 3.72 11.81
N THR A 569 2.39 2.53 12.30
CA THR A 569 3.05 2.35 13.60
C THR A 569 4.43 1.73 13.41
N ALA A 570 5.42 2.18 14.19
CA ALA A 570 6.80 1.72 14.06
C ALA A 570 7.55 1.61 15.39
N GLU A 571 8.48 0.67 15.48
CA GLU A 571 9.36 0.46 16.63
C GLU A 571 10.75 -0.03 16.20
N GLY A 572 11.78 0.31 16.99
CA GLY A 572 13.17 -0.09 16.74
C GLY A 572 14.05 1.06 16.24
N PRO A 573 15.30 0.78 15.84
CA PRO A 573 16.23 1.81 15.38
C PRO A 573 15.69 2.57 14.16
N GLY A 574 15.57 3.89 14.28
CA GLY A 574 15.08 4.76 13.20
C GLY A 574 13.56 4.98 13.17
N ALA A 575 12.80 4.34 14.07
CA ALA A 575 11.34 4.50 14.13
C ALA A 575 10.88 5.93 14.49
N ASP A 576 11.76 6.73 15.11
CA ASP A 576 11.54 8.16 15.43
C ASP A 576 11.29 9.05 14.20
N TYR A 577 11.58 8.52 13.01
CA TYR A 577 11.27 9.14 11.73
C TYR A 577 9.77 9.27 11.48
N PHE A 578 8.99 8.29 11.94
CA PHE A 578 7.58 8.16 11.62
C PHE A 578 6.71 8.91 12.63
N LYS A 579 6.39 10.17 12.32
CA LYS A 579 5.54 11.01 13.17
C LYS A 579 4.78 12.06 12.36
N GLY A 580 3.57 12.39 12.81
CA GLY A 580 2.71 13.38 12.16
C GLY A 580 2.07 12.84 10.88
N ILE A 581 1.82 13.70 9.90
CA ILE A 581 1.26 13.34 8.59
C ILE A 581 2.42 13.25 7.60
N MET A 582 2.50 12.16 6.85
CA MET A 582 3.58 11.90 5.90
C MET A 582 3.02 11.35 4.59
N ASP A 583 3.74 11.58 3.50
CA ASP A 583 3.43 10.96 2.22
C ASP A 583 3.84 9.48 2.21
N ASN A 584 3.12 8.60 1.49
CA ASN A 584 3.47 7.17 1.42
C ASN A 584 4.90 6.89 0.91
N THR A 585 5.49 7.77 0.11
CA THR A 585 6.91 7.67 -0.30
C THR A 585 7.88 7.75 0.87
N GLU A 586 7.49 8.35 1.99
CA GLU A 586 8.34 8.49 3.17
C GLU A 586 8.58 7.16 3.90
N VAL A 587 7.78 6.12 3.64
CA VAL A 587 8.03 4.77 4.16
C VAL A 587 9.36 4.23 3.64
N PHE A 588 9.60 4.34 2.33
CA PHE A 588 10.89 3.98 1.72
C PHE A 588 12.03 4.81 2.32
N HIS A 589 11.85 6.13 2.41
CA HIS A 589 12.90 7.01 2.94
C HIS A 589 13.22 6.73 4.41
N GLY A 590 12.22 6.38 5.21
CA GLY A 590 12.39 5.90 6.58
C GLY A 590 13.19 4.59 6.64
N ILE A 591 12.88 3.64 5.76
CA ILE A 591 13.60 2.35 5.64
C ILE A 591 15.07 2.58 5.28
N VAL A 592 15.36 3.30 4.19
CA VAL A 592 16.74 3.49 3.72
C VAL A 592 17.57 4.33 4.70
N ARG A 593 16.94 5.31 5.38
CA ARG A 593 17.56 6.08 6.46
C ARG A 593 17.90 5.19 7.64
N ALA A 594 16.96 4.37 8.11
CA ALA A 594 17.17 3.48 9.24
C ALA A 594 18.25 2.44 8.96
N LEU A 595 18.31 1.89 7.75
CA LEU A 595 19.37 0.97 7.33
C LEU A 595 20.72 1.66 7.06
N GLY A 596 20.76 3.00 7.03
CA GLY A 596 21.95 3.77 6.70
C GLY A 596 22.49 3.44 5.30
N LEU A 597 21.58 3.24 4.33
CA LEU A 597 21.96 2.88 2.97
C LEU A 597 22.73 4.01 2.28
N ASP A 598 23.63 3.63 1.39
CA ASP A 598 24.32 4.53 0.47
C ASP A 598 24.29 3.86 -0.91
N GLY A 599 23.44 4.37 -1.80
CA GLY A 599 23.20 3.79 -3.12
C GLY A 599 24.43 3.75 -4.02
N ARG A 600 25.50 4.48 -3.67
CA ARG A 600 26.78 4.47 -4.40
C ARG A 600 27.61 3.23 -4.12
N LYS A 601 27.28 2.47 -3.08
CA LYS A 601 28.00 1.24 -2.71
C LYS A 601 27.54 0.06 -3.56
N GLU A 602 28.49 -0.80 -3.86
CA GLU A 602 28.26 -2.12 -4.45
C GLU A 602 28.82 -3.15 -3.47
N SER A 603 28.00 -4.09 -3.04
CA SER A 603 28.39 -5.14 -2.12
C SER A 603 29.29 -6.12 -2.85
N LYS A 604 30.46 -6.40 -2.27
CA LYS A 604 31.37 -7.43 -2.74
C LYS A 604 30.80 -8.83 -2.52
#